data_AF-A0A0T6LSG8-F1
#
_entry.id   AF-A0A0T6LSG8-F1
#
_cell.length_a   1.000
_cell.length_b   1.000
_cell.length_c   1.000
_cell.angle_alpha   90.00
_cell.angle_beta   90.00
_cell.angle_gamma   90.00
#
_symmetry.space_group_name_H-M   'P 1'
#
loop_
_entity.id
_entity.type
_entity.pdbx_description
1 polymer ?
#
loop_
_entity_poly.entity_id
_entity_poly.type
_entity_poly.pdbx_seq_one_letter_code
_entity_poly.pdbx_strand_id
1 'polypeptide(L)'
;MNKHPENEAPRSAPPDPAQPVNGAGPGRRLAALTHRGAHRALWYEVWMWRSLARWVAHRPNVPADGTAFAYRAPQMLVTVVILVLSAGEVVALHLLLPWPALRTGLLAVGFWGVAWGFGMIGAITVHPHVVQTSGLRVRSALGCDVHVPWDAVGTVRRALSSHGGGSCQLDGTTLYVPVAGQCTVEVVLRRPLDVALPHRRSARIAELRFHADDADGLVAAVRARALAAGARAEG
;
A
#
# COMPACT_ATOMS: atom_id res chain seq x y z
N MET A 1 39.88 52.52 -42.33
CA MET A 1 40.64 51.29 -42.61
C MET A 1 40.67 50.47 -41.33
N ASN A 2 39.97 49.33 -41.31
CA ASN A 2 39.84 48.28 -40.27
C ASN A 2 40.76 48.32 -39.02
N LYS A 3 40.16 48.11 -37.83
CA LYS A 3 40.15 46.82 -37.09
C LYS A 3 39.45 46.97 -35.71
N HIS A 4 38.46 46.11 -35.43
CA HIS A 4 38.02 45.78 -34.06
C HIS A 4 39.11 44.95 -33.36
N PRO A 5 39.33 45.19 -32.07
CA PRO A 5 39.19 44.16 -31.02
C PRO A 5 38.55 44.78 -29.75
N GLU A 6 38.16 44.13 -28.66
CA GLU A 6 37.99 42.75 -28.21
C GLU A 6 37.02 42.81 -27.01
N ASN A 7 36.29 41.72 -26.81
CA ASN A 7 35.26 41.51 -25.79
C ASN A 7 35.91 41.16 -24.45
N GLU A 8 35.89 42.06 -23.45
CA GLU A 8 36.38 41.79 -22.09
C GLU A 8 35.20 41.45 -21.17
N ALA A 9 34.96 40.16 -20.97
CA ALA A 9 34.01 39.65 -19.99
C ALA A 9 34.48 39.94 -18.55
N PRO A 10 33.58 40.22 -17.58
CA PRO A 10 33.98 40.47 -16.21
C PRO A 10 34.57 39.22 -15.54
N ARG A 11 35.76 39.38 -14.94
CA ARG A 11 36.46 38.37 -14.14
C ARG A 11 35.55 37.84 -13.02
N SER A 12 35.30 36.54 -13.03
CA SER A 12 34.58 35.82 -11.98
C SER A 12 35.32 35.91 -10.64
N ALA A 13 34.60 36.31 -9.59
CA ALA A 13 35.10 36.32 -8.22
C ALA A 13 35.43 34.89 -7.74
N PRO A 14 36.43 34.71 -6.85
CA PRO A 14 36.76 33.41 -6.30
C PRO A 14 35.61 32.87 -5.42
N PRO A 15 35.32 31.55 -5.47
CA PRO A 15 34.25 30.96 -4.67
C PRO A 15 34.57 30.96 -3.16
N ASP A 16 33.54 31.25 -2.37
CA ASP A 16 33.52 31.32 -0.91
C ASP A 16 33.87 29.95 -0.25
N PRO A 17 34.85 29.88 0.68
CA PRO A 17 35.27 28.64 1.34
C PRO A 17 34.25 28.02 2.32
N ALA A 18 33.06 28.59 2.49
CA ALA A 18 32.08 28.12 3.48
C ALA A 18 30.95 27.21 2.96
N GLN A 19 31.00 26.71 1.72
CA GLN A 19 30.01 25.73 1.24
C GLN A 19 30.39 24.30 1.69
N PRO A 20 29.58 23.62 2.52
CA PRO A 20 29.85 22.24 2.87
C PRO A 20 29.70 21.36 1.61
N VAL A 21 30.82 20.77 1.20
CA VAL A 21 30.88 19.72 0.18
C VAL A 21 30.06 18.54 0.69
N ASN A 22 28.82 18.41 0.20
CA ASN A 22 27.93 17.27 0.46
C ASN A 22 28.44 16.04 -0.29
N GLY A 23 29.58 15.50 0.14
CA GLY A 23 30.21 14.28 -0.36
C GLY A 23 29.59 13.01 0.22
N ALA A 24 28.29 12.77 -0.02
CA ALA A 24 27.73 11.43 0.17
C ALA A 24 28.04 10.59 -1.07
N GLY A 25 29.17 9.88 -1.04
CA GLY A 25 29.66 9.08 -2.17
C GLY A 25 28.64 8.05 -2.70
N PRO A 26 28.69 7.70 -4.01
CA PRO A 26 27.73 6.81 -4.67
C PRO A 26 27.51 5.47 -3.94
N GLY A 27 28.57 4.91 -3.37
CA GLY A 27 28.52 3.61 -2.66
C GLY A 27 27.68 3.62 -1.38
N ARG A 28 27.65 4.71 -0.62
CA ARG A 28 26.79 4.81 0.60
C ARG A 28 25.32 4.97 0.23
N ARG A 29 25.01 5.61 -0.90
CA ARG A 29 23.64 5.72 -1.44
C ARG A 29 23.14 4.37 -1.96
N LEU A 30 23.99 3.59 -2.65
CA LEU A 30 23.65 2.23 -3.11
C LEU A 30 23.43 1.26 -1.95
N ALA A 31 24.29 1.31 -0.92
CA ALA A 31 24.14 0.49 0.29
C ALA A 31 22.88 0.84 1.11
N ALA A 32 22.51 2.13 1.18
CA ALA A 32 21.28 2.57 1.85
C ALA A 32 20.00 2.18 1.08
N LEU A 33 20.06 2.17 -0.26
CA LEU A 33 18.95 1.73 -1.12
C LEU A 33 18.75 0.21 -1.04
N THR A 34 19.84 -0.56 -1.02
CA THR A 34 19.80 -2.03 -0.88
C THR A 34 19.30 -2.45 0.50
N HIS A 35 19.73 -1.81 1.59
CA HIS A 35 19.24 -2.13 2.94
C HIS A 35 17.74 -1.82 3.12
N ARG A 36 17.26 -0.69 2.60
CA ARG A 36 15.83 -0.32 2.66
C ARG A 36 14.96 -1.22 1.79
N GLY A 37 15.46 -1.65 0.63
CA GLY A 37 14.80 -2.62 -0.23
C GLY A 37 14.69 -4.01 0.40
N ALA A 38 15.79 -4.50 0.99
CA ALA A 38 15.83 -5.81 1.64
C ALA A 38 14.89 -5.90 2.84
N HIS A 39 14.87 -4.87 3.71
CA HIS A 39 13.94 -4.83 4.84
C HIS A 39 12.48 -4.83 4.38
N ARG A 40 12.17 -4.14 3.27
CA ARG A 40 10.82 -4.14 2.70
C ARG A 40 10.44 -5.51 2.17
N ALA A 41 11.32 -6.15 1.41
CA ALA A 41 11.09 -7.50 0.90
C ALA A 41 10.85 -8.49 2.05
N LEU A 42 11.70 -8.46 3.08
CA LEU A 42 11.54 -9.31 4.26
C LEU A 42 10.22 -9.02 5.01
N TRP A 43 9.84 -7.75 5.14
CA TRP A 43 8.57 -7.37 5.75
C TRP A 43 7.38 -7.97 4.98
N TYR A 44 7.38 -7.85 3.65
CA TYR A 44 6.33 -8.44 2.81
C TYR A 44 6.29 -9.95 2.95
N GLU A 45 7.46 -10.59 2.97
CA GLU A 45 7.56 -12.03 3.14
C GLU A 45 6.92 -12.50 4.45
N VAL A 46 7.35 -11.92 5.57
CA VAL A 46 6.80 -12.23 6.90
C VAL A 46 5.30 -11.91 6.96
N TRP A 47 4.87 -10.81 6.35
CA TRP A 47 3.47 -10.41 6.30
C TRP A 47 2.61 -11.42 5.53
N MET A 48 3.08 -11.92 4.38
CA MET A 48 2.38 -12.93 3.58
C MET A 48 2.25 -14.25 4.35
N TRP A 49 3.34 -14.76 4.96
CA TRP A 49 3.29 -16.00 5.73
C TRP A 49 2.38 -15.89 6.97
N ARG A 50 2.40 -14.75 7.66
CA ARG A 50 1.47 -14.49 8.78
C ARG A 50 0.02 -14.44 8.32
N SER A 51 -0.23 -13.81 7.18
CA SER A 51 -1.56 -13.73 6.59
C SER A 51 -2.08 -15.11 6.17
N LEU A 52 -1.21 -15.92 5.57
CA LEU A 52 -1.49 -17.31 5.22
C LEU A 52 -1.87 -18.13 6.46
N ALA A 53 -1.04 -18.06 7.51
CA ALA A 53 -1.29 -18.79 8.75
C ALA A 53 -2.63 -18.38 9.39
N ARG A 54 -2.98 -17.09 9.40
CA ARG A 54 -4.29 -16.61 9.90
C ARG A 54 -5.44 -17.09 9.04
N TRP A 55 -5.26 -17.12 7.72
CA TRP A 55 -6.30 -17.55 6.78
C TRP A 55 -6.60 -19.04 6.95
N VAL A 56 -5.56 -19.87 6.98
CA VAL A 56 -5.67 -21.32 7.24
C VAL A 56 -6.26 -21.61 8.62
N ALA A 57 -5.91 -20.80 9.63
CA ALA A 57 -6.51 -20.92 10.96
C ALA A 57 -7.93 -20.35 11.09
N HIS A 58 -8.51 -19.82 10.00
CA HIS A 58 -9.81 -19.13 10.00
C HIS A 58 -9.91 -18.00 11.05
N ARG A 59 -8.82 -17.25 11.26
CA ARG A 59 -8.73 -16.16 12.25
C ARG A 59 -8.66 -14.78 11.58
N PRO A 60 -9.79 -14.25 11.06
CA PRO A 60 -9.81 -12.91 10.48
C PRO A 60 -9.32 -11.88 11.51
N ASN A 61 -8.67 -10.81 11.04
CA ASN A 61 -8.16 -9.73 11.89
C ASN A 61 -9.25 -8.67 12.09
N VAL A 62 -10.36 -9.07 12.71
CA VAL A 62 -11.52 -8.20 12.98
C VAL A 62 -11.71 -8.11 14.49
N PRO A 63 -11.66 -6.90 15.08
CA PRO A 63 -12.04 -6.66 16.47
C PRO A 63 -13.47 -7.11 16.78
N ALA A 64 -13.71 -7.54 18.01
CA ALA A 64 -15.02 -8.08 18.42
C ALA A 64 -16.17 -7.05 18.30
N ASP A 65 -15.86 -5.76 18.37
CA ASP A 65 -16.81 -4.64 18.28
C ASP A 65 -16.94 -4.06 16.87
N GLY A 66 -16.29 -4.69 15.88
CA GLY A 66 -16.14 -4.21 14.52
C GLY A 66 -16.96 -4.98 13.49
N THR A 67 -17.58 -4.26 12.56
CA THR A 67 -18.21 -4.83 11.36
C THR A 67 -17.19 -4.84 10.22
N ALA A 68 -16.98 -6.00 9.61
CA ALA A 68 -16.03 -6.19 8.52
C ALA A 68 -16.65 -5.92 7.15
N PHE A 69 -15.90 -5.21 6.30
CA PHE A 69 -16.24 -4.96 4.90
C PHE A 69 -15.10 -5.41 3.99
N ALA A 70 -15.43 -6.27 3.03
CA ALA A 70 -14.46 -6.80 2.08
C ALA A 70 -14.11 -5.79 0.99
N TYR A 71 -12.92 -5.94 0.40
CA TYR A 71 -12.44 -5.18 -0.75
C TYR A 71 -11.83 -6.10 -1.83
N ARG A 72 -12.16 -7.39 -1.80
CA ARG A 72 -11.38 -8.42 -2.47
C ARG A 72 -11.81 -8.70 -3.90
N ALA A 73 -13.04 -8.36 -4.29
CA ALA A 73 -13.64 -8.90 -5.50
C ALA A 73 -12.81 -8.66 -6.78
N PRO A 74 -12.27 -7.45 -7.05
CA PRO A 74 -11.47 -7.22 -8.26
C PRO A 74 -10.10 -7.91 -8.22
N GLN A 75 -9.45 -7.93 -7.05
CA GLN A 75 -8.10 -8.45 -6.90
C GLN A 75 -8.05 -9.98 -6.80
N MET A 76 -9.11 -10.60 -6.29
CA MET A 76 -9.16 -12.04 -6.04
C MET A 76 -9.03 -12.82 -7.35
N LEU A 77 -9.77 -12.42 -8.39
CA LEU A 77 -9.73 -13.10 -9.69
C LEU A 77 -8.31 -13.09 -10.29
N VAL A 78 -7.68 -11.92 -10.33
CA VAL A 78 -6.30 -11.77 -10.83
C VAL A 78 -5.33 -12.63 -10.04
N THR A 79 -5.46 -12.63 -8.71
CA THR A 79 -4.58 -13.41 -7.82
C THR A 79 -4.75 -14.91 -8.04
N VAL A 80 -5.98 -15.40 -8.19
CA VAL A 80 -6.26 -16.82 -8.46
C VAL A 80 -5.74 -17.24 -9.84
N VAL A 81 -5.94 -16.43 -10.87
CA VAL A 81 -5.45 -16.74 -12.22
C VAL A 81 -3.93 -16.85 -12.23
N ILE A 82 -3.22 -15.89 -11.62
CA ILE A 82 -1.76 -15.94 -11.50
C ILE A 82 -1.33 -17.18 -10.73
N LEU A 83 -1.98 -17.49 -9.62
CA LEU A 83 -1.66 -18.66 -8.80
C LEU A 83 -1.80 -19.98 -9.58
N VAL A 84 -2.90 -20.16 -10.30
CA VAL A 84 -3.15 -21.34 -11.13
C VAL A 84 -2.11 -21.44 -12.25
N LEU A 85 -1.82 -20.32 -12.92
CA LEU A 85 -0.81 -20.28 -13.97
C LEU A 85 0.59 -20.64 -13.44
N SER A 86 0.98 -20.07 -12.29
CA SER A 86 2.25 -20.39 -11.62
C SER A 86 2.33 -21.85 -11.20
N ALA A 87 1.25 -22.45 -10.71
CA ALA A 87 1.21 -23.88 -10.40
C ALA A 87 1.38 -24.74 -11.67
N GLY A 88 0.73 -24.35 -12.78
CA GLY A 88 0.91 -25.00 -14.08
C GLY A 88 2.35 -24.87 -14.61
N GLU A 89 2.98 -23.71 -14.43
CA GLU A 89 4.37 -23.47 -14.81
C GLU A 89 5.32 -24.38 -14.03
N VAL A 90 5.11 -24.58 -12.72
CA VAL A 90 5.89 -25.53 -11.91
C VAL A 90 5.83 -26.95 -12.49
N VAL A 91 4.63 -27.41 -12.87
CA VAL A 91 4.44 -28.73 -13.47
C VAL A 91 5.13 -28.81 -14.85
N ALA A 92 4.96 -27.80 -15.69
CA ALA A 92 5.59 -27.76 -17.02
C ALA A 92 7.12 -27.77 -16.92
N LEU A 93 7.71 -26.96 -16.04
CA LEU A 93 9.16 -26.91 -15.82
C LEU A 93 9.69 -28.25 -15.29
N HIS A 94 8.93 -28.96 -14.46
CA HIS A 94 9.31 -30.31 -14.00
C HIS A 94 9.45 -31.29 -15.17
N LEU A 95 8.52 -31.25 -16.12
CA LEU A 95 8.43 -32.19 -17.23
C LEU A 95 9.40 -31.85 -18.38
N LEU A 96 9.60 -30.56 -18.65
CA LEU A 96 10.35 -30.10 -19.83
C LEU A 96 11.86 -29.98 -19.60
N LEU A 97 12.32 -29.75 -18.37
CA LEU A 97 13.74 -29.50 -18.12
C LEU A 97 14.53 -30.82 -17.93
N PRO A 98 15.53 -31.09 -18.79
CA PRO A 98 16.37 -32.28 -18.66
C PRO A 98 17.48 -32.12 -17.61
N TRP A 99 17.88 -30.88 -17.29
CA TRP A 99 19.00 -30.60 -16.37
C TRP A 99 18.55 -30.66 -14.90
N PRO A 100 19.00 -31.66 -14.11
CA PRO A 100 18.46 -31.89 -12.77
C PRO A 100 18.66 -30.70 -11.82
N ALA A 101 19.83 -30.06 -11.85
CA ALA A 101 20.14 -28.94 -10.97
C ALA A 101 19.26 -27.72 -11.24
N LEU A 102 19.12 -27.33 -12.52
CA LEU A 102 18.27 -26.21 -12.92
C LEU A 102 16.80 -26.49 -12.63
N ARG A 103 16.34 -27.72 -12.91
CA ARG A 103 14.98 -28.17 -12.60
C ARG A 103 14.70 -28.03 -11.11
N THR A 104 15.55 -28.58 -10.24
CA THR A 104 15.34 -28.49 -8.78
C THR A 104 15.32 -27.04 -8.29
N GLY A 105 16.22 -26.19 -8.78
CA GLY A 105 16.24 -24.77 -8.42
C GLY A 105 14.96 -24.04 -8.81
N LEU A 106 14.48 -24.23 -10.04
CA LEU A 106 13.25 -23.61 -10.52
C LEU A 106 12.00 -24.15 -9.80
N LEU A 107 11.97 -25.44 -9.48
CA LEU A 107 10.87 -26.01 -8.69
C LEU A 107 10.82 -25.39 -7.29
N ALA A 108 11.96 -25.24 -6.62
CA ALA A 108 12.01 -24.60 -5.31
C ALA A 108 11.44 -23.15 -5.37
N VAL A 109 11.85 -22.37 -6.37
CA VAL A 109 11.37 -20.99 -6.58
C VAL A 109 9.89 -20.97 -6.94
N GLY A 110 9.43 -21.88 -7.79
CA GLY A 110 8.04 -21.94 -8.21
C GLY A 110 7.10 -22.37 -7.08
N PHE A 111 7.46 -23.38 -6.29
CA PHE A 111 6.71 -23.75 -5.09
C PHE A 111 6.65 -22.62 -4.07
N TRP A 112 7.76 -21.90 -3.88
CA TRP A 112 7.79 -20.70 -3.06
C TRP A 112 6.82 -19.63 -3.56
N GLY A 113 6.84 -19.32 -4.86
CA GLY A 113 5.94 -18.36 -5.49
C GLY A 113 4.46 -18.75 -5.37
N VAL A 114 4.13 -20.03 -5.55
CA VAL A 114 2.77 -20.56 -5.36
C VAL A 114 2.33 -20.39 -3.91
N ALA A 115 3.16 -20.77 -2.94
CA ALA A 115 2.85 -20.59 -1.53
C ALA A 115 2.70 -19.11 -1.14
N TRP A 116 3.53 -18.23 -1.71
CA TRP A 116 3.41 -16.79 -1.58
C TRP A 116 2.08 -16.27 -2.14
N GLY A 117 1.62 -16.79 -3.28
CA GLY A 117 0.31 -16.47 -3.86
C GLY A 117 -0.87 -16.84 -2.96
N PHE A 118 -0.80 -17.97 -2.26
CA PHE A 118 -1.76 -18.28 -1.19
C PHE A 118 -1.68 -17.29 -0.03
N GLY A 119 -0.47 -16.84 0.33
CA GLY A 119 -0.28 -15.76 1.29
C GLY A 119 -0.98 -14.46 0.88
N MET A 120 -0.96 -14.11 -0.40
CA MET A 120 -1.69 -12.96 -0.94
C MET A 120 -3.22 -13.14 -0.79
N ILE A 121 -3.76 -14.31 -1.15
CA ILE A 121 -5.17 -14.63 -0.95
C ILE A 121 -5.55 -14.48 0.53
N GLY A 122 -4.72 -15.05 1.41
CA GLY A 122 -4.89 -14.91 2.86
C GLY A 122 -4.88 -13.45 3.29
N ALA A 123 -3.92 -12.66 2.81
CA ALA A 123 -3.77 -11.25 3.17
C ALA A 123 -4.97 -10.40 2.78
N ILE A 124 -5.50 -10.60 1.57
CA ILE A 124 -6.71 -9.93 1.08
C ILE A 124 -7.95 -10.35 1.89
N THR A 125 -7.99 -11.61 2.36
CA THR A 125 -9.17 -12.17 3.04
C THR A 125 -9.22 -11.80 4.53
N VAL A 126 -8.10 -11.88 5.24
CA VAL A 126 -8.07 -11.74 6.71
C VAL A 126 -7.91 -10.31 7.19
N HIS A 127 -7.68 -9.34 6.31
CA HIS A 127 -7.49 -7.93 6.65
C HIS A 127 -8.59 -7.02 6.06
N PRO A 128 -9.89 -7.27 6.29
CA PRO A 128 -10.94 -6.43 5.76
C PRO A 128 -10.88 -5.01 6.33
N HIS A 129 -11.60 -4.08 5.70
CA HIS A 129 -11.94 -2.82 6.34
C HIS A 129 -12.84 -3.07 7.54
N VAL A 130 -12.70 -2.28 8.59
CA VAL A 130 -13.47 -2.46 9.82
C VAL A 130 -14.10 -1.15 10.25
N VAL A 131 -15.41 -1.19 10.47
CA VAL A 131 -16.16 -0.13 11.17
C VAL A 131 -16.32 -0.57 12.62
N GLN A 132 -15.57 0.04 13.54
CA GLN A 132 -15.48 -0.35 14.95
C GLN A 132 -15.86 0.80 15.88
N THR A 133 -15.97 0.57 17.19
CA THR A 133 -16.39 1.64 18.12
C THR A 133 -15.43 2.83 18.13
N SER A 134 -14.12 2.60 17.95
CA SER A 134 -13.12 3.67 17.97
C SER A 134 -12.94 4.42 16.64
N GLY A 135 -13.51 3.94 15.53
CA GLY A 135 -13.36 4.61 14.23
C GLY A 135 -13.54 3.68 13.02
N LEU A 136 -13.24 4.23 11.85
CA LEU A 136 -13.13 3.51 10.59
C LEU A 136 -11.67 3.10 10.37
N ARG A 137 -11.42 1.80 10.15
CA ARG A 137 -10.10 1.27 9.83
C ARG A 137 -10.07 0.79 8.38
N VAL A 138 -9.34 1.51 7.54
CA VAL A 138 -9.12 1.19 6.13
C VAL A 138 -7.80 0.46 5.99
N ARG A 139 -7.79 -0.64 5.25
CA ARG A 139 -6.68 -1.58 5.17
C ARG A 139 -6.43 -2.04 3.75
N SER A 140 -5.20 -2.40 3.44
CA SER A 140 -4.85 -3.11 2.22
C SER A 140 -4.05 -4.35 2.54
N ALA A 141 -4.17 -5.37 1.68
CA ALA A 141 -3.45 -6.63 1.81
C ALA A 141 -1.92 -6.45 1.86
N LEU A 142 -1.44 -5.32 1.35
CA LEU A 142 -0.02 -4.97 1.26
C LEU A 142 0.41 -3.89 2.26
N GLY A 143 -0.20 -3.87 3.46
CA GLY A 143 0.35 -3.15 4.62
C GLY A 143 -0.11 -1.72 4.83
N CYS A 144 -1.03 -1.20 4.00
CA CYS A 144 -1.72 0.05 4.32
C CYS A 144 -2.69 -0.23 5.47
N ASP A 145 -2.61 0.51 6.57
CA ASP A 145 -3.56 0.41 7.68
C ASP A 145 -3.76 1.81 8.28
N VAL A 146 -4.92 2.38 8.01
CA VAL A 146 -5.28 3.75 8.35
C VAL A 146 -6.48 3.72 9.27
N HIS A 147 -6.33 4.26 10.46
CA HIS A 147 -7.43 4.47 11.40
C HIS A 147 -7.90 5.92 11.33
N VAL A 148 -9.19 6.11 11.07
CA VAL A 148 -9.87 7.39 11.05
C VAL A 148 -10.83 7.43 12.23
N PRO A 149 -10.54 8.24 13.27
CA PRO A 149 -11.43 8.37 14.42
C PRO A 149 -12.70 9.13 14.03
N TRP A 150 -13.81 8.87 14.74
CA TRP A 150 -15.12 9.39 14.36
C TRP A 150 -15.22 10.92 14.36
N ASP A 151 -14.46 11.61 15.23
CA ASP A 151 -14.37 13.07 15.28
C ASP A 151 -13.69 13.68 14.04
N ALA A 152 -12.86 12.90 13.35
CA ALA A 152 -12.21 13.30 12.11
C ALA A 152 -13.08 13.02 10.86
N VAL A 153 -14.11 12.17 10.96
CA VAL A 153 -14.97 11.81 9.82
C VAL A 153 -15.89 12.98 9.48
N GLY A 154 -15.69 13.56 8.29
CA GLY A 154 -16.53 14.63 7.75
C GLY A 154 -17.65 14.05 6.90
N THR A 155 -17.48 14.13 5.58
CA THR A 155 -18.45 13.58 4.63
C THR A 155 -17.99 12.19 4.20
N VAL A 156 -18.94 11.26 4.07
CA VAL A 156 -18.71 9.93 3.51
C VAL A 156 -19.75 9.65 2.43
N ARG A 157 -19.30 9.18 1.28
CA ARG A 157 -20.16 8.88 0.14
C ARG A 157 -19.57 7.78 -0.73
N ARG A 158 -20.45 7.10 -1.47
CA ARG A 158 -20.05 6.29 -2.60
C ARG A 158 -19.57 7.22 -3.71
N ALA A 159 -18.35 6.99 -4.19
CA ALA A 159 -17.72 7.75 -5.25
C ALA A 159 -16.78 6.83 -6.01
N LEU A 160 -17.07 6.60 -7.30
CA LEU A 160 -16.18 5.83 -8.15
C LEU A 160 -15.04 6.73 -8.64
N SER A 161 -13.81 6.34 -8.38
CA SER A 161 -12.63 6.99 -8.94
C SER A 161 -11.55 5.97 -9.26
N SER A 162 -10.82 6.21 -10.35
CA SER A 162 -9.67 5.40 -10.72
C SER A 162 -8.39 6.08 -10.24
N HIS A 163 -7.49 5.32 -9.65
CA HIS A 163 -6.14 5.78 -9.35
C HIS A 163 -5.16 4.63 -9.59
N GLY A 164 -4.25 4.84 -10.53
CA GLY A 164 -3.19 3.89 -10.83
C GLY A 164 -2.13 3.84 -9.73
N GLY A 165 -1.28 2.82 -9.78
CA GLY A 165 -0.14 2.67 -8.87
C GLY A 165 -0.34 1.59 -7.82
N GLY A 166 0.42 1.69 -6.73
CA GLY A 166 0.45 0.68 -5.68
C GLY A 166 -0.79 0.69 -4.78
N SER A 167 -0.80 -0.23 -3.81
CA SER A 167 -1.90 -0.47 -2.87
C SER A 167 -2.23 0.67 -1.89
N CYS A 168 -1.41 1.71 -1.82
CA CYS A 168 -1.50 2.82 -0.87
C CYS A 168 -0.69 3.99 -1.44
N GLN A 169 -1.35 4.99 -2.00
CA GLN A 169 -0.74 6.12 -2.72
C GLN A 169 -1.23 7.45 -2.17
N LEU A 170 -0.30 8.36 -1.90
CA LEU A 170 -0.64 9.72 -1.49
C LEU A 170 -0.43 10.65 -2.67
N ASP A 171 -1.49 11.34 -3.08
CA ASP A 171 -1.46 12.38 -4.10
C ASP A 171 -2.00 13.69 -3.50
N GLY A 172 -1.13 14.69 -3.38
CA GLY A 172 -1.39 15.88 -2.58
C GLY A 172 -1.76 15.53 -1.13
N THR A 173 -3.01 15.81 -0.75
CA THR A 173 -3.58 15.50 0.58
C THR A 173 -4.61 14.37 0.54
N THR A 174 -4.79 13.71 -0.61
CA THR A 174 -5.73 12.59 -0.78
C THR A 174 -4.96 11.28 -0.75
N LEU A 175 -5.36 10.39 0.17
CA LEU A 175 -4.83 9.04 0.26
C LEU A 175 -5.72 8.08 -0.51
N TYR A 176 -5.15 7.40 -1.49
CA TYR A 176 -5.79 6.38 -2.31
C TYR A 176 -5.36 4.99 -1.82
N VAL A 177 -6.35 4.14 -1.58
CA VAL A 177 -6.17 2.71 -1.29
C VAL A 177 -6.95 1.92 -2.33
N PRO A 178 -6.48 1.92 -3.59
CA PRO A 178 -7.22 1.31 -4.68
C PRO A 178 -7.10 -0.21 -4.64
N VAL A 179 -8.09 -0.87 -5.22
CA VAL A 179 -8.03 -2.30 -5.54
C VAL A 179 -8.27 -2.44 -7.03
N ALA A 180 -7.34 -3.10 -7.73
CA ALA A 180 -7.30 -3.14 -9.20
C ALA A 180 -7.44 -1.74 -9.84
N GLY A 181 -6.84 -0.72 -9.21
CA GLY A 181 -6.86 0.67 -9.68
C GLY A 181 -8.17 1.42 -9.42
N GLN A 182 -9.14 0.84 -8.73
CA GLN A 182 -10.45 1.46 -8.45
C GLN A 182 -10.61 1.81 -6.98
N CYS A 183 -11.36 2.88 -6.69
CA CYS A 183 -11.91 3.22 -5.38
C CYS A 183 -13.42 3.45 -5.54
N THR A 184 -14.20 3.02 -4.55
CA THR A 184 -15.68 3.10 -4.59
C THR A 184 -16.24 3.94 -3.44
N VAL A 185 -15.42 4.28 -2.45
CA VAL A 185 -15.78 5.08 -1.29
C VAL A 185 -14.84 6.28 -1.17
N GLU A 186 -15.43 7.42 -0.85
CA GLU A 186 -14.72 8.65 -0.51
C GLU A 186 -15.12 9.11 0.89
N VAL A 187 -14.10 9.48 1.67
CA VAL A 187 -14.23 10.07 3.00
C VAL A 187 -13.44 11.38 3.01
N VAL A 188 -14.15 12.49 3.14
CA VAL A 188 -13.53 13.80 3.39
C VAL A 188 -13.45 14.01 4.90
N LEU A 189 -12.27 14.36 5.39
CA LEU A 189 -12.04 14.54 6.81
C LEU A 189 -12.42 15.96 7.25
N ARG A 190 -12.96 16.10 8.47
CA ARG A 190 -13.26 17.41 9.08
C ARG A 190 -12.00 18.22 9.36
N ARG A 191 -10.94 17.50 9.74
CA ARG A 191 -9.62 18.03 10.04
C ARG A 191 -8.58 17.12 9.39
N PRO A 192 -7.46 17.66 8.90
CA PRO A 192 -6.40 16.82 8.38
C PRO A 192 -5.86 15.87 9.45
N LEU A 193 -5.58 14.63 9.05
CA LEU A 193 -5.12 13.55 9.93
C LEU A 193 -3.72 13.11 9.54
N ASP A 194 -2.83 12.98 10.52
CA ASP A 194 -1.52 12.38 10.30
C ASP A 194 -1.61 10.87 10.39
N VAL A 195 -1.31 10.20 9.28
CA VAL A 195 -1.39 8.74 9.17
C VAL A 195 -0.02 8.15 8.91
N ALA A 196 0.29 7.04 9.57
CA ALA A 196 1.48 6.26 9.28
C ALA A 196 1.27 5.48 7.97
N LEU A 197 2.24 5.54 7.08
CA LEU A 197 2.21 4.81 5.81
C LEU A 197 3.29 3.73 5.84
N PRO A 198 3.08 2.57 5.22
CA PRO A 198 4.04 1.47 5.26
C PRO A 198 5.45 1.82 4.74
N HIS A 199 5.60 2.93 4.01
CA HIS A 199 6.87 3.36 3.42
C HIS A 199 7.22 4.84 3.64
N ARG A 200 6.42 5.57 4.44
CA ARG A 200 6.69 6.97 4.85
C ARG A 200 6.43 7.11 6.34
N ARG A 201 7.24 7.92 7.03
CA ARG A 201 7.17 8.06 8.50
C ARG A 201 5.78 8.52 8.97
N SER A 202 5.20 9.47 8.26
CA SER A 202 3.81 9.91 8.39
C SER A 202 3.44 10.75 7.17
N ALA A 203 2.15 10.89 6.88
CA ALA A 203 1.65 11.91 5.97
C ALA A 203 0.34 12.50 6.47
N ARG A 204 0.12 13.77 6.15
CA ARG A 204 -1.08 14.51 6.50
C ARG A 204 -2.11 14.38 5.38
N ILE A 205 -3.24 13.78 5.68
CA ILE A 205 -4.33 13.53 4.72
C ILE A 205 -5.55 14.39 5.07
N ALA A 206 -6.24 14.89 4.06
CA ALA A 206 -7.53 15.58 4.19
C ALA A 206 -8.68 14.75 3.60
N GLU A 207 -8.36 13.80 2.72
CA GLU A 207 -9.31 12.95 2.04
C GLU A 207 -8.76 11.52 1.97
N LEU A 208 -9.64 10.54 2.07
CA LEU A 208 -9.35 9.12 1.96
C LEU A 208 -10.28 8.49 0.94
N ARG A 209 -9.72 7.87 -0.10
CA ARG A 209 -10.44 7.12 -1.11
C ARG A 209 -9.99 5.68 -1.12
N PHE A 210 -10.94 4.75 -1.12
CA PHE A 210 -10.64 3.33 -1.06
C PHE A 210 -11.72 2.49 -1.74
N HIS A 211 -11.37 1.26 -2.07
CA HIS A 211 -12.32 0.29 -2.61
C HIS A 211 -12.97 -0.52 -1.51
N ALA A 212 -14.29 -0.62 -1.54
CA ALA A 212 -15.07 -1.62 -0.81
C ALA A 212 -15.99 -2.35 -1.79
N ASP A 213 -16.15 -3.67 -1.60
CA ASP A 213 -17.02 -4.49 -2.41
C ASP A 213 -18.50 -4.11 -2.20
N ASP A 214 -18.87 -3.83 -0.94
CA ASP A 214 -20.16 -3.24 -0.55
C ASP A 214 -19.97 -1.79 -0.09
N ALA A 215 -19.87 -0.88 -1.06
CA ALA A 215 -19.67 0.54 -0.79
C ALA A 215 -20.86 1.18 -0.07
N ASP A 216 -22.08 0.83 -0.46
CA ASP A 216 -23.30 1.43 0.10
C ASP A 216 -23.53 1.00 1.55
N GLY A 217 -23.37 -0.30 1.84
CA GLY A 217 -23.44 -0.82 3.21
C GLY A 217 -22.35 -0.23 4.11
N LEU A 218 -21.12 -0.07 3.59
CA LEU A 218 -20.04 0.57 4.34
C LEU A 218 -20.37 2.04 4.66
N VAL A 219 -20.80 2.82 3.65
CA VAL A 219 -21.17 4.23 3.83
C VAL A 219 -22.30 4.37 4.85
N ALA A 220 -23.31 3.50 4.80
CA ALA A 220 -24.41 3.49 5.75
C ALA A 220 -23.91 3.21 7.19
N ALA A 221 -23.06 2.20 7.37
CA ALA A 221 -22.50 1.84 8.68
C ALA A 221 -21.63 2.95 9.27
N VAL A 222 -20.79 3.59 8.44
CA VAL A 222 -19.95 4.74 8.84
C VAL A 222 -20.83 5.91 9.29
N ARG A 223 -21.87 6.26 8.53
CA ARG A 223 -22.80 7.35 8.90
C ARG A 223 -23.50 7.08 10.23
N ALA A 224 -24.03 5.86 10.41
CA ALA A 224 -24.71 5.48 11.64
C ALA A 224 -23.78 5.57 12.87
N ARG A 225 -22.53 5.10 12.76
CA ARG A 225 -21.55 5.19 13.84
C ARG A 225 -21.06 6.61 14.11
N ALA A 226 -20.82 7.41 13.07
CA ALA A 226 -20.40 8.80 13.23
C ALA A 226 -21.48 9.65 13.94
N LEU A 227 -22.76 9.46 13.60
CA LEU A 227 -23.88 10.11 14.29
C LEU A 227 -23.97 9.68 15.76
N ALA A 228 -23.85 8.38 16.03
CA ALA A 228 -23.87 7.87 17.40
C ALA A 228 -22.66 8.33 18.24
N ALA A 229 -21.52 8.60 17.61
CA ALA A 229 -20.34 9.16 18.29
C ALA A 229 -20.53 10.65 18.61
N GLY A 230 -21.10 11.43 17.69
CA GLY A 230 -21.43 12.84 17.92
C GLY A 230 -22.40 13.04 19.09
N ALA A 231 -23.48 12.24 19.14
CA ALA A 231 -24.47 12.31 20.22
C ALA A 231 -23.89 12.00 21.62
N ARG A 232 -22.82 11.20 21.72
CA ARG A 232 -22.14 10.90 22.99
C ARG A 232 -21.16 11.99 23.43
N ALA A 233 -20.74 12.85 22.51
CA ALA A 233 -19.84 13.95 22.84
C ALA A 233 -20.58 15.20 23.36
N GLU A 234 -21.89 15.27 23.12
CA GLU A 234 -22.75 16.41 23.47
C GLU A 234 -23.55 16.20 24.78
N GLY A 235 -23.61 14.97 25.30
CA GLY A 235 -24.31 14.61 26.55
C GLY A 235 -23.36 14.24 27.67
#